data_AF-A0A382HPM0-F1
#
_entry.id   AF-A0A382HPM0-F1
#
_cell.length_a   1.000
_cell.length_b   1.000
_cell.length_c   1.000
_cell.angle_alpha   90.00
_cell.angle_beta   90.00
_cell.angle_gamma   90.00
#
_symmetry.space_group_name_H-M   'P 1'
#
loop_
_entity.id
_entity.type
_entity.pdbx_description
1 polymer ?
#
loop_
_entity_poly.entity_id
_entity_poly.type
_entity_poly.pdbx_seq_one_letter_code
_entity_poly.pdbx_strand_id
1 'polypeptide(L)'
;VDELKSRFDALFIFVSQVEYSRTHPIRVVQACKSLVGINPKNPPIVFLKWLERYLKGFKPGFNKPALKINTTSPEIITYSHLKNLIVDKKEKEAHDYLGYLLQIAGPNHIAEYLVELAASKSSGSLLFCWSAMRSIQFVGEQDGYPILYHCISRL
;
A
#
# COMPACT_ATOMS: atom_id res chain seq x y z
N VAL A 1 -2.93 -24.26 3.59
CA VAL A 1 -3.47 -22.88 3.54
C VAL A 1 -2.46 -21.90 4.08
N ASP A 2 -1.81 -22.20 5.21
CA ASP A 2 -0.83 -21.30 5.85
C ASP A 2 0.42 -21.02 4.99
N GLU A 3 0.96 -22.02 4.29
CA GLU A 3 2.09 -21.79 3.36
C GLU A 3 1.72 -20.79 2.25
N LEU A 4 0.52 -20.92 1.69
CA LEU A 4 0.04 -20.05 0.63
C LEU A 4 -0.16 -18.61 1.13
N LYS A 5 -0.71 -18.47 2.35
CA LYS A 5 -0.84 -17.16 3.00
C LYS A 5 0.54 -16.52 3.21
N SER A 6 1.48 -17.26 3.81
CA SER A 6 2.84 -16.77 4.06
C SER A 6 3.55 -16.33 2.78
N ARG A 7 3.38 -17.06 1.67
CA ARG A 7 3.90 -16.63 0.37
C ARG A 7 3.30 -15.30 -0.09
N PHE A 8 1.97 -15.13 -0.04
CA PHE A 8 1.36 -13.87 -0.42
C PHE A 8 1.75 -12.72 0.51
N ASP A 9 1.91 -12.98 1.81
CA ASP A 9 2.41 -11.98 2.76
C ASP A 9 3.81 -11.48 2.33
N ALA A 10 4.73 -12.40 2.00
CA ALA A 10 6.05 -12.06 1.47
C ALA A 10 5.98 -11.28 0.14
N LEU A 11 5.07 -11.64 -0.77
CA LEU A 11 4.87 -10.91 -2.03
C LEU A 11 4.34 -9.50 -1.80
N PHE A 12 3.42 -9.31 -0.86
CA PHE A 12 2.90 -7.98 -0.50
C PHE A 12 3.94 -7.10 0.17
N ILE A 13 4.76 -7.67 1.06
CA ILE A 13 5.89 -6.97 1.67
C ILE A 13 6.92 -6.59 0.60
N PHE A 14 7.22 -7.48 -0.34
CA PHE A 14 8.12 -7.17 -1.46
C PHE A 14 7.61 -5.99 -2.27
N VAL A 15 6.34 -6.00 -2.69
CA VAL A 15 5.82 -4.92 -3.54
C VAL A 15 5.64 -3.60 -2.80
N SER A 16 5.56 -3.58 -1.47
CA SER A 16 5.56 -2.30 -0.72
C SER A 16 6.93 -1.62 -0.74
N GLN A 17 7.99 -2.36 -1.07
CA GLN A 17 9.37 -1.87 -1.21
C GLN A 17 9.75 -1.50 -2.65
N VAL A 18 8.87 -1.75 -3.62
CA VAL A 18 9.08 -1.35 -5.02
C VAL A 18 8.72 0.12 -5.16
N GLU A 19 9.57 0.92 -5.82
CA GLU A 19 9.25 2.33 -6.06
C GLU A 19 7.95 2.48 -6.88
N TYR A 20 7.17 3.50 -6.54
CA TYR A 20 5.95 3.79 -7.27
C TYR A 20 6.26 4.10 -8.74
N SER A 21 5.49 3.45 -9.62
CA SER A 21 5.48 3.69 -11.06
C SER A 21 4.09 3.37 -11.62
N ARG A 22 3.81 3.79 -12.86
CA ARG A 22 2.52 3.46 -13.53
C ARG A 22 2.28 1.95 -13.63
N THR A 23 3.34 1.15 -13.60
CA THR A 23 3.34 -0.32 -13.70
C THR A 23 3.55 -1.00 -12.35
N HIS A 24 3.37 -0.28 -11.23
CA HIS A 24 3.57 -0.84 -9.89
C HIS A 24 2.79 -2.16 -9.68
N PRO A 25 3.43 -3.20 -9.11
CA PRO A 25 2.92 -4.57 -9.18
C PRO A 25 1.76 -4.89 -8.21
N ILE A 26 1.45 -4.02 -7.24
CA ILE A 26 0.46 -4.28 -6.18
C ILE A 26 -0.90 -4.77 -6.71
N ARG A 27 -1.39 -4.19 -7.81
CA ARG A 27 -2.69 -4.57 -8.40
C ARG A 27 -2.65 -5.97 -8.99
N VAL A 28 -1.52 -6.35 -9.60
CA VAL A 28 -1.31 -7.69 -10.16
C VAL A 28 -1.22 -8.72 -9.04
N VAL A 29 -0.49 -8.42 -7.96
CA VAL A 29 -0.42 -9.30 -6.78
C VAL A 29 -1.80 -9.50 -6.16
N GLN A 30 -2.59 -8.44 -5.97
CA GLN A 30 -3.96 -8.54 -5.45
C GLN A 30 -4.90 -9.35 -6.36
N ALA A 31 -4.82 -9.15 -7.68
CA ALA A 31 -5.61 -9.90 -8.64
C ALA A 31 -5.26 -11.40 -8.59
N CYS A 32 -3.97 -11.73 -8.61
CA CYS A 32 -3.51 -13.12 -8.48
C CYS A 32 -3.92 -13.74 -7.15
N LYS A 33 -3.81 -13.01 -6.02
CA LYS A 33 -4.29 -13.48 -4.72
C LYS A 33 -5.76 -13.84 -4.76
N SER A 34 -6.57 -12.97 -5.36
CA SER A 34 -8.02 -13.18 -5.49
C SER A 34 -8.32 -14.42 -6.33
N LEU A 35 -7.66 -14.57 -7.49
CA LEU A 35 -7.83 -15.74 -8.36
C LEU A 35 -7.42 -17.06 -7.68
N VAL A 36 -6.30 -17.06 -6.95
CA VAL A 36 -5.86 -18.23 -6.21
C VAL A 36 -6.82 -18.56 -5.06
N GLY A 37 -7.39 -17.52 -4.43
CA GLY A 37 -8.35 -17.64 -3.33
C GLY A 37 -9.75 -18.11 -3.75
N ILE A 38 -10.08 -18.18 -5.05
CA ILE A 38 -11.39 -18.69 -5.53
C ILE A 38 -11.58 -20.16 -5.13
N ASN A 39 -10.51 -20.96 -5.17
CA ASN A 39 -10.55 -22.37 -4.77
C ASN A 39 -9.43 -22.69 -3.77
N PRO A 40 -9.62 -22.40 -2.47
CA PRO A 40 -8.57 -22.61 -1.47
C PRO A 40 -8.25 -24.09 -1.23
N LYS A 41 -9.15 -25.01 -1.60
CA LYS A 41 -8.93 -26.47 -1.48
C LYS A 41 -8.01 -27.01 -2.58
N ASN A 42 -8.09 -26.42 -3.77
CA ASN A 42 -7.23 -26.74 -4.89
C ASN A 42 -6.77 -25.44 -5.59
N PRO A 43 -5.85 -24.70 -4.94
CA PRO A 43 -5.42 -23.41 -5.44
C PRO A 43 -4.70 -23.58 -6.79
N PRO A 44 -4.98 -22.74 -7.79
CA PRO A 44 -4.29 -22.80 -9.08
C PRO A 44 -2.84 -22.28 -8.96
N ILE A 45 -1.92 -23.15 -8.50
CA ILE A 45 -0.50 -22.84 -8.23
C ILE A 45 0.23 -22.25 -9.45
N VAL A 46 -0.25 -22.53 -10.66
CA VAL A 46 0.30 -21.95 -11.90
C VAL A 46 0.28 -20.41 -11.88
N PHE A 47 -0.75 -19.78 -11.31
CA PHE A 47 -0.81 -18.32 -11.19
C PHE A 47 0.23 -17.78 -10.22
N LEU A 48 0.51 -18.51 -9.13
CA LEU A 48 1.54 -18.12 -8.18
C LEU A 48 2.93 -18.19 -8.81
N LYS A 49 3.23 -19.26 -9.55
CA LYS A 49 4.50 -19.39 -10.30
C LYS A 49 4.64 -18.29 -11.36
N TRP A 50 3.55 -17.97 -12.06
CA TRP A 50 3.54 -16.86 -13.01
C TRP A 50 3.80 -15.52 -12.32
N LEU A 51 3.15 -15.27 -11.17
CA LEU A 51 3.32 -14.04 -10.40
C LEU A 51 4.75 -13.88 -9.90
N GLU A 52 5.34 -14.94 -9.34
CA GLU A 52 6.74 -14.96 -8.91
C GLU A 52 7.69 -14.63 -10.08
N ARG A 53 7.42 -15.14 -11.29
CA ARG A 53 8.18 -14.79 -12.49
C ARG A 53 7.95 -13.34 -12.93
N TYR A 54 6.72 -12.86 -12.90
CA TYR A 54 6.36 -11.47 -13.21
C TYR A 54 7.10 -10.49 -12.31
N LEU A 55 7.20 -10.79 -11.01
CA LEU A 55 7.84 -9.93 -10.02
C LEU A 55 9.37 -9.83 -10.17
N LYS A 56 10.03 -10.74 -10.91
CA LYS A 56 11.47 -10.63 -11.22
C LYS A 56 11.84 -9.39 -12.02
N GLY A 57 10.86 -8.76 -12.69
CA GLY A 57 11.06 -7.50 -13.40
C GLY A 57 11.13 -6.26 -12.50
N PHE A 58 10.85 -6.41 -11.21
CA PHE A 58 10.81 -5.32 -10.24
C PHE A 58 11.97 -5.44 -9.26
N LYS A 59 12.46 -4.30 -8.80
CA LYS A 59 13.51 -4.23 -7.79
C LYS A 59 12.98 -3.50 -6.56
N PRO A 60 13.21 -4.02 -5.35
CA PRO A 60 13.00 -3.23 -4.15
C PRO A 60 14.03 -2.09 -4.14
N GLY A 61 13.63 -0.94 -3.61
CA GLY A 61 14.45 0.27 -3.59
C GLY A 61 13.77 1.47 -2.93
N PHE A 62 12.48 1.36 -2.63
CA PHE A 62 11.76 2.38 -1.90
C PHE A 62 12.21 2.44 -0.44
N ASN A 63 12.95 3.49 -0.12
CA ASN A 63 13.31 3.82 1.26
C ASN A 63 12.16 4.58 1.91
N LYS A 64 11.27 3.87 2.60
CA LYS A 64 10.19 4.51 3.36
C LYS A 64 10.78 5.51 4.37
N PRO A 65 10.16 6.68 4.56
CA PRO A 65 10.55 7.59 5.63
C PRO A 65 10.55 6.88 6.99
N ALA A 66 11.55 7.19 7.83
CA ALA A 66 11.54 6.75 9.21
C ALA A 66 10.34 7.41 9.92
N LEU A 67 9.61 6.65 10.74
CA LEU A 67 8.62 7.22 11.64
C LEU A 67 9.37 8.11 12.63
N LYS A 68 9.25 9.43 12.48
CA LYS A 68 9.89 10.39 13.37
C LYS A 68 9.19 10.33 14.73
N ILE A 69 9.77 9.62 15.67
CA ILE A 69 9.39 9.69 17.08
C ILE A 69 10.16 10.89 17.66
N ASN A 70 9.57 12.11 17.66
CA ASN A 70 9.77 13.16 18.71
C ASN A 70 9.33 14.60 18.35
N THR A 71 8.83 15.26 19.41
CA THR A 71 8.71 16.70 19.83
C THR A 71 8.33 17.83 18.89
N THR A 72 8.46 17.71 17.57
CA THR A 72 8.05 18.76 16.59
C THR A 72 6.84 18.34 15.76
N SER A 73 6.06 17.38 16.26
CA SER A 73 4.76 17.06 15.67
C SER A 73 3.90 18.32 15.62
N PRO A 74 3.17 18.57 14.54
CA PRO A 74 2.13 19.59 14.56
C PRO A 74 1.16 19.30 15.71
N GLU A 75 0.72 20.36 16.39
CA GLU A 75 -0.17 20.28 17.57
C GLU A 75 -1.51 19.62 17.22
N ILE A 76 -1.95 19.79 15.97
CA ILE A 76 -3.17 19.20 15.43
C ILE A 76 -2.83 18.38 14.18
N ILE A 77 -3.03 17.07 14.27
CA ILE A 77 -2.88 16.14 13.14
C ILE A 77 -4.27 15.82 12.58
N THR A 78 -4.50 16.08 11.29
CA THR A 78 -5.79 15.87 10.63
C THR A 78 -5.66 15.29 9.23
N TYR A 79 -6.64 14.48 8.82
CA TYR A 79 -6.74 13.98 7.46
C TYR A 79 -6.86 15.09 6.41
N SER A 80 -7.56 16.18 6.74
CA SER A 80 -7.72 17.34 5.84
C SER A 80 -6.38 17.99 5.49
N HIS A 81 -5.46 18.09 6.44
CA HIS A 81 -4.12 18.61 6.17
C HIS A 81 -3.33 17.70 5.21
N LEU A 82 -3.38 16.37 5.42
CA LEU A 82 -2.76 15.42 4.49
C LEU A 82 -3.33 15.59 3.06
N LYS A 83 -4.65 15.72 2.92
CA LYS A 83 -5.29 15.97 1.62
C LYS A 83 -4.80 17.28 0.99
N ASN A 84 -4.66 18.36 1.75
CA ASN A 84 -4.17 19.61 1.21
C ASN A 84 -2.75 19.46 0.67
N LEU A 85 -1.85 18.79 1.41
CA LEU A 85 -0.49 18.50 0.94
C LEU A 85 -0.48 17.67 -0.36
N ILE A 86 -1.36 16.66 -0.45
CA ILE A 86 -1.51 15.84 -1.67
C ILE A 86 -2.03 16.69 -2.84
N VAL A 87 -3.08 17.49 -2.62
CA VAL A 87 -3.69 18.35 -3.66
C VAL A 87 -2.70 19.39 -4.16
N ASP A 88 -1.92 19.98 -3.25
CA ASP A 88 -0.90 20.99 -3.53
C ASP A 88 0.41 20.37 -4.11
N LYS A 89 0.43 19.06 -4.35
CA LYS A 89 1.57 18.30 -4.90
C LYS A 89 2.84 18.40 -4.07
N LYS A 90 2.70 18.55 -2.75
CA LYS A 90 3.79 18.61 -1.79
C LYS A 90 4.14 17.21 -1.29
N GLU A 91 4.61 16.35 -2.19
CA GLU A 91 4.76 14.91 -1.92
C GLU A 91 5.66 14.61 -0.71
N LYS A 92 6.84 15.25 -0.61
CA LYS A 92 7.75 15.05 0.52
C LYS A 92 7.13 15.45 1.86
N GLU A 93 6.43 16.59 1.89
CA GLU A 93 5.72 17.06 3.09
C GLU A 93 4.57 16.09 3.43
N ALA A 94 3.85 15.59 2.43
CA ALA A 94 2.77 14.61 2.63
C ALA A 94 3.30 13.27 3.17
N HIS A 95 4.46 12.80 2.70
CA HIS A 95 5.13 11.61 3.23
C HIS A 95 5.56 11.78 4.68
N ASP A 96 6.18 12.92 5.01
CA ASP A 96 6.54 13.24 6.40
C ASP A 96 5.28 13.32 7.28
N TYR A 97 4.21 13.94 6.77
CA TYR A 97 2.95 14.09 7.50
C TYR A 97 2.20 12.77 7.70
N LEU A 98 2.25 11.86 6.72
CA LEU A 98 1.76 10.48 6.88
C LEU A 98 2.47 9.78 8.04
N GLY A 99 3.76 10.04 8.24
CA GLY A 99 4.51 9.53 9.39
C GLY A 99 3.97 10.01 10.74
N TYR A 100 3.41 11.22 10.84
CA TYR A 100 2.70 11.69 12.04
C TYR A 100 1.33 11.02 12.19
N LEU A 101 0.57 10.91 11.09
CA LEU A 101 -0.73 10.22 11.12
C LEU A 101 -0.62 8.76 11.56
N LEU A 102 0.40 8.05 11.10
CA LEU A 102 0.65 6.65 11.47
C LEU A 102 0.97 6.45 12.96
N GLN A 103 1.32 7.52 13.70
CA GLN A 103 1.54 7.45 15.15
C GLN A 103 0.25 7.53 15.95
N ILE A 104 -0.82 8.10 15.37
CA ILE A 104 -2.08 8.36 16.07
C ILE A 104 -3.28 7.63 15.48
N ALA A 105 -3.14 7.06 14.27
CA ALA A 105 -4.21 6.36 13.57
C ALA A 105 -3.69 5.04 12.97
N GLY A 106 -4.51 3.99 13.07
CA GLY A 106 -4.23 2.70 12.46
C GLY A 106 -4.11 2.80 10.93
N PRO A 107 -3.15 2.09 10.30
CA PRO A 107 -2.97 2.07 8.85
C PRO A 107 -4.25 1.76 8.05
N ASN A 108 -5.17 0.95 8.59
CA ASN A 108 -6.43 0.64 7.92
C ASN A 108 -7.33 1.88 7.79
N HIS A 109 -7.47 2.70 8.84
CA HIS A 109 -8.26 3.93 8.78
C HIS A 109 -7.67 4.96 7.82
N ILE A 110 -6.34 5.04 7.78
CA ILE A 110 -5.63 5.89 6.81
C ILE A 110 -5.88 5.36 5.39
N ALA A 111 -5.84 4.03 5.18
CA ALA A 111 -6.10 3.42 3.88
C ALA A 111 -7.53 3.70 3.40
N GLU A 112 -8.53 3.58 4.27
CA GLU A 112 -9.93 3.91 3.99
C GLU A 112 -10.07 5.36 3.53
N TYR A 113 -9.44 6.29 4.26
CA TYR A 113 -9.42 7.70 3.88
C TYR A 113 -8.78 7.94 2.50
N LEU A 114 -7.63 7.30 2.23
CA LEU A 114 -6.96 7.44 0.93
C LEU A 114 -7.79 6.84 -0.22
N VAL A 115 -8.58 5.79 0.03
CA VAL A 115 -9.54 5.26 -0.95
C VAL A 115 -10.64 6.27 -1.27
N GLU A 116 -11.21 6.93 -0.25
CA GLU A 116 -12.21 7.99 -0.45
C GLU A 116 -11.62 9.15 -1.27
N LEU A 117 -10.43 9.62 -0.90
CA LEU A 117 -9.73 10.67 -1.64
C LEU A 117 -9.46 10.22 -3.10
N ALA A 118 -9.03 8.98 -3.30
CA ALA A 118 -8.75 8.42 -4.62
C ALA A 118 -9.97 8.34 -5.53
N ALA A 119 -11.15 8.04 -4.96
CA ALA A 119 -12.41 8.00 -5.70
C ALA A 119 -12.75 9.36 -6.33
N SER A 120 -12.37 10.47 -5.70
CA SER A 120 -12.56 11.82 -6.23
C SER A 120 -11.52 12.22 -7.30
N LYS A 121 -10.45 11.44 -7.48
CA LYS A 121 -9.31 11.78 -8.34
C LYS A 121 -9.34 11.07 -9.68
N SER A 122 -9.26 9.74 -9.68
CA SER A 122 -9.30 8.93 -10.90
C SER A 122 -9.54 7.45 -10.60
N SER A 123 -10.09 6.72 -11.57
CA SER A 123 -10.24 5.26 -11.47
C SER A 123 -8.91 4.54 -11.22
N GLY A 124 -7.82 5.01 -11.83
CA GLY A 124 -6.49 4.43 -11.63
C GLY A 124 -5.94 4.69 -10.22
N SER A 125 -6.25 5.84 -9.61
CA SER A 125 -5.87 6.12 -8.22
C SER A 125 -6.71 5.29 -7.26
N LEU A 126 -8.02 5.18 -7.52
CA LEU A 126 -8.95 4.35 -6.74
C LEU A 126 -8.51 2.89 -6.73
N LEU A 127 -8.24 2.30 -7.89
CA LEU A 127 -7.80 0.91 -8.00
C LEU A 127 -6.46 0.65 -7.28
N PHE A 128 -5.57 1.64 -7.26
CA PHE A 128 -4.30 1.53 -6.55
C PHE A 128 -4.52 1.55 -5.04
N CYS A 129 -5.21 2.57 -4.52
CA CYS A 129 -5.47 2.72 -3.09
C CYS A 129 -6.33 1.58 -2.54
N TRP A 130 -7.29 1.11 -3.32
CA TRP A 130 -8.08 -0.08 -2.99
C TRP A 130 -7.20 -1.33 -2.86
N SER A 131 -6.27 -1.54 -3.81
CA SER A 131 -5.35 -2.68 -3.75
C SER A 131 -4.39 -2.58 -2.56
N ALA A 132 -3.94 -1.37 -2.22
CA ALA A 132 -3.15 -1.11 -1.03
C ALA A 132 -3.91 -1.46 0.26
N MET A 133 -5.13 -0.94 0.42
CA MET A 133 -5.99 -1.24 1.57
C MET A 133 -6.23 -2.75 1.74
N ARG A 134 -6.56 -3.44 0.64
CA ARG A 134 -6.76 -4.90 0.64
C ARG A 134 -5.49 -5.69 0.97
N SER A 135 -4.31 -5.10 0.77
CA SER A 135 -3.03 -5.71 1.13
C SER A 135 -2.77 -5.54 2.62
N ILE A 136 -3.03 -4.35 3.17
CA ILE A 136 -2.91 -4.08 4.62
C ILE A 136 -3.85 -5.00 5.41
N GLN A 137 -5.11 -5.14 4.99
CA GLN A 137 -6.08 -6.04 5.62
C GLN A 137 -5.67 -7.52 5.57
N PHE A 138 -4.80 -7.91 4.62
CA PHE A 138 -4.38 -9.30 4.45
C PHE A 138 -3.09 -9.63 5.21
N VAL A 139 -2.08 -8.78 5.09
CA VAL A 139 -0.76 -8.96 5.72
C VAL A 139 -0.79 -8.55 7.20
N GLY A 140 -1.60 -7.54 7.52
CA GLY A 140 -1.61 -6.89 8.84
C GLY A 140 -1.03 -5.48 8.77
N GLU A 141 -1.39 -4.66 9.75
CA GLU A 141 -1.06 -3.23 9.76
C GLU A 141 0.44 -2.93 9.82
N GLN A 142 1.19 -3.69 10.63
CA GLN A 142 2.63 -3.49 10.87
C GLN A 142 3.48 -3.65 9.60
N ASP A 143 3.16 -4.66 8.79
CA ASP A 143 3.89 -4.95 7.55
C ASP A 143 3.26 -4.28 6.33
N GLY A 144 1.97 -3.94 6.42
CA GLY A 144 1.19 -3.38 5.34
C GLY A 144 1.37 -1.87 5.15
N TYR A 145 1.57 -1.09 6.23
CA TYR A 145 1.55 0.38 6.14
C TYR A 145 2.54 1.01 5.14
N PRO A 146 3.72 0.43 4.79
CA PRO A 146 4.63 1.07 3.83
C PRO A 146 3.99 1.32 2.47
N ILE A 147 2.98 0.54 2.07
CA ILE A 147 2.25 0.75 0.80
C ILE A 147 1.51 2.10 0.76
N LEU A 148 1.17 2.69 1.92
CA LEU A 148 0.45 3.96 2.01
C LEU A 148 1.27 5.13 1.47
N TYR A 149 2.60 5.08 1.56
CA TYR A 149 3.46 6.10 0.97
C TYR A 149 3.34 6.11 -0.57
N HIS A 150 3.17 4.95 -1.20
CA HIS A 150 2.93 4.85 -2.64
C HIS A 150 1.53 5.32 -3.04
N CYS A 151 0.55 5.21 -2.13
CA CYS A 151 -0.78 5.80 -2.36
C CYS A 151 -0.67 7.33 -2.48
N ILE A 152 0.15 7.97 -1.65
CA ILE A 152 0.40 9.42 -1.74
C ILE A 152 0.99 9.80 -3.10
N SER A 153 2.02 9.09 -3.56
CA SER A 153 2.65 9.33 -4.87
C SER A 153 1.72 9.12 -6.07
N ARG A 154 0.58 8.43 -5.86
CA ARG A 154 -0.44 8.17 -6.88
C ARG A 154 -1.55 9.21 -6.95
N LEU A 155 -1.79 9.96 -5.87
CA LEU A 155 -2.93 10.88 -5.67
C LEU A 155 -2.63 12.33 -6.07
#